data_AF-A0A9E3NL19-F1
#
_entry.id   AF-A0A9E3NL19-F1
#
_cell.length_a   1.000
_cell.length_b   1.000
_cell.length_c   1.000
_cell.angle_alpha   90.00
_cell.angle_beta   90.00
_cell.angle_gamma   90.00
#
_symmetry.space_group_name_H-M   'P 1'
#
loop_
_entity.id
_entity.type
_entity.pdbx_description
1 polymer ?
#
loop_
_entity_poly.entity_id
_entity_poly.type
_entity_poly.pdbx_seq_one_letter_code
_entity_poly.pdbx_strand_id
1 'polypeptide(L)'
;MSGKLLTLPASELLRKFGSGNHKPGSGSAAALQALLSAQLIRTVIDLTNRRKEPNQKLIEIDKDISERIYPELENLCEEDSVLFDKVIQLRTARNNEVDPKRKEELAKQALQALVPATDILIKIAKHAVRLADYGTEIFKSGFKAARGDSGVALNGAVSTIAGCLSIIELNLLSFEVNEWTRKIRSDVSDIKHDYEVLLTNAAECLNDLRSSSRTKSFDQELTEIQSEKWSDRRMSNRAIEDLAKQTQNVLWEYRDFLWGQAAPDMPIEVLKPDIALTKLLGYNFQYATLERHFENEEYYETAGQIDKENRVVLVSQAYPKEVQNFTAAHELGHALLHRGLILHRDKPMDGSSANRDFREVQADKFAAYFLMPAKQVRSIFLELFGIERFVLNQNTLFALTSRGGNLQAFRTEHRNQRGLAKVIASTEYFSGKSFKSLAKVFGVSVGAMAIRLEELDLVEF
;
A
#
# COMPACT_ATOMS: atom_id res chain seq x y z
N MET A 1 -34.72 -34.21 27.46
CA MET A 1 -33.27 -34.33 27.20
C MET A 1 -32.82 -33.02 26.58
N SER A 2 -32.07 -32.18 27.30
CA SER A 2 -31.48 -30.99 26.67
C SER A 2 -30.32 -31.48 25.81
N GLY A 3 -30.42 -31.37 24.48
CA GLY A 3 -29.29 -31.64 23.59
C GLY A 3 -28.12 -30.72 23.90
N LYS A 4 -26.90 -31.13 23.53
CA LYS A 4 -25.70 -30.30 23.59
C LYS A 4 -25.92 -29.02 22.78
N LEU A 5 -25.60 -27.85 23.33
CA LEU A 5 -25.73 -26.55 22.66
C LEU A 5 -25.12 -26.54 21.26
N LEU A 6 -23.91 -27.10 21.12
CA LEU A 6 -23.18 -27.10 19.85
C LEU A 6 -23.77 -28.05 18.80
N THR A 7 -24.73 -28.90 19.17
CA THR A 7 -25.44 -29.78 18.22
C THR A 7 -26.67 -29.12 17.60
N LEU A 8 -27.06 -27.93 18.08
CA LEU A 8 -28.20 -27.20 17.54
C LEU A 8 -27.84 -26.56 16.19
N PRO A 9 -28.82 -26.43 15.26
CA PRO A 9 -28.63 -25.61 14.08
C PRO A 9 -28.22 -24.18 14.46
N ALA A 10 -27.30 -23.58 13.69
CA ALA A 10 -26.76 -22.26 14.00
C ALA A 10 -27.86 -21.18 14.20
N SER A 11 -28.91 -21.21 13.36
CA SER A 11 -30.05 -20.30 13.48
C SER A 11 -30.81 -20.46 14.80
N GLU A 12 -30.96 -21.69 15.30
CA GLU A 12 -31.60 -21.96 16.59
C GLU A 12 -30.71 -21.53 17.75
N LEU A 13 -29.40 -21.83 17.67
CA LEU A 13 -28.43 -21.46 18.69
C LEU A 13 -28.38 -19.93 18.87
N LEU A 14 -28.28 -19.18 17.76
CA LEU A 14 -28.31 -17.71 17.78
C LEU A 14 -29.62 -17.16 18.35
N ARG A 15 -30.77 -17.73 17.97
CA ARG A 15 -32.06 -17.35 18.54
C ARG A 15 -32.12 -17.58 20.05
N LYS A 16 -31.52 -18.67 20.56
CA LYS A 16 -31.45 -18.95 22.00
C LYS A 16 -30.60 -17.91 22.73
N PHE A 17 -29.44 -17.52 22.20
CA PHE A 17 -28.64 -16.41 22.78
C PHE A 17 -29.41 -15.08 22.77
N GLY A 18 -30.21 -14.82 21.73
CA GLY A 18 -30.98 -13.58 21.59
C GLY A 18 -32.33 -13.56 22.32
N SER A 19 -32.76 -14.64 22.98
CA SER A 19 -34.12 -14.75 23.52
C SER A 19 -34.33 -14.03 24.86
N GLY A 20 -33.31 -13.38 25.42
CA GLY A 20 -33.36 -12.75 26.74
C GLY A 20 -33.44 -13.73 27.92
N ASN A 21 -33.27 -15.03 27.66
CA ASN A 21 -33.17 -16.04 28.71
C ASN A 21 -31.73 -16.11 29.25
N HIS A 22 -31.55 -16.67 30.45
CA HIS A 22 -30.24 -16.83 31.07
C HIS A 22 -29.44 -18.05 30.55
N LYS A 23 -30.02 -18.83 29.63
CA LYS A 23 -29.45 -20.07 29.10
C LYS A 23 -29.68 -20.15 27.57
N PRO A 24 -28.63 -20.31 26.75
CA PRO A 24 -27.20 -20.22 27.09
C PRO A 24 -26.79 -18.81 27.53
N GLY A 25 -25.81 -18.74 28.43
CA GLY A 25 -25.32 -17.49 29.00
C GLY A 25 -24.20 -16.84 28.20
N SER A 26 -23.74 -15.66 28.62
CA SER A 26 -22.66 -14.92 27.97
C SER A 26 -21.30 -15.64 28.01
N GLY A 27 -21.04 -16.49 29.02
CA GLY A 27 -19.84 -17.35 29.06
C GLY A 27 -19.82 -18.36 27.92
N SER A 28 -20.95 -19.02 27.69
CA SER A 28 -21.16 -19.97 26.58
C SER A 28 -21.01 -19.26 25.22
N ALA A 29 -21.47 -18.02 25.10
CA ALA A 29 -21.26 -17.20 23.91
C ALA A 29 -19.77 -16.89 23.68
N ALA A 30 -19.04 -16.55 24.74
CA ALA A 30 -17.60 -16.29 24.69
C ALA A 30 -16.81 -17.54 24.26
N ALA A 31 -17.17 -18.72 24.78
CA ALA A 31 -16.60 -20.00 24.35
C ALA A 31 -16.89 -20.31 22.87
N LEU A 32 -18.13 -20.10 22.41
CA LEU A 32 -18.50 -20.27 20.99
C LEU A 32 -17.68 -19.37 20.06
N GLN A 33 -17.45 -18.12 20.47
CA GLN A 33 -16.62 -17.18 19.71
C GLN A 33 -15.14 -17.61 19.66
N ALA A 34 -14.61 -18.19 20.74
CA ALA A 34 -13.27 -18.77 20.74
C ALA A 34 -13.18 -20.01 19.83
N LEU A 35 -14.21 -20.88 19.81
CA LEU A 35 -14.27 -22.02 18.90
C LEU A 35 -14.25 -21.58 17.42
N LEU A 36 -14.97 -20.51 17.09
CA LEU A 36 -14.93 -19.94 15.73
C LEU A 36 -13.53 -19.42 15.38
N SER A 37 -12.90 -18.71 16.31
CA SER A 37 -11.53 -18.19 16.15
C SER A 37 -10.53 -19.33 15.92
N ALA A 38 -10.64 -20.41 16.69
CA ALA A 38 -9.83 -21.62 16.52
C ALA A 38 -9.98 -22.22 15.11
N GLN A 39 -11.21 -22.37 14.61
CA GLN A 39 -11.44 -22.94 13.27
C GLN A 39 -10.90 -22.06 12.13
N LEU A 40 -11.02 -20.73 12.25
CA LEU A 40 -10.45 -19.80 11.28
C LEU A 40 -8.92 -19.89 11.24
N ILE A 41 -8.27 -19.99 12.40
CA ILE A 41 -6.81 -20.19 12.48
C ILE A 41 -6.40 -21.47 11.75
N ARG A 42 -7.06 -22.60 12.04
CA ARG A 42 -6.80 -23.88 11.38
C ARG A 42 -7.02 -23.82 9.88
N THR A 43 -8.07 -23.14 9.42
CA THR A 43 -8.37 -22.93 8.00
C THR A 43 -7.22 -22.23 7.28
N VAL A 44 -6.67 -21.16 7.87
CA VAL A 44 -5.54 -20.45 7.27
C VAL A 44 -4.27 -21.30 7.29
N ILE A 45 -4.03 -22.10 8.34
CA ILE A 45 -2.91 -23.05 8.40
C ILE A 45 -3.00 -24.07 7.24
N ASP A 46 -4.15 -24.70 7.05
CA ASP A 46 -4.39 -25.64 5.95
C ASP A 46 -4.19 -24.97 4.58
N LEU A 47 -4.76 -23.78 4.36
CA LEU A 47 -4.53 -23.02 3.12
C LEU A 47 -3.05 -22.68 2.89
N THR A 48 -2.29 -22.45 3.95
CA THR A 48 -0.86 -22.15 3.88
C THR A 48 -0.06 -23.40 3.49
N ASN A 49 -0.32 -24.53 4.15
CA ASN A 49 0.37 -25.81 3.91
C ASN A 49 0.09 -26.39 2.52
N ARG A 50 -1.07 -26.08 1.90
CA ARG A 50 -1.36 -26.47 0.51
C ARG A 50 -0.51 -25.73 -0.53
N ARG A 51 0.16 -24.63 -0.15
CA ARG A 51 0.85 -23.71 -1.08
C ARG A 51 2.35 -23.61 -0.85
N LYS A 52 2.83 -24.05 0.32
CA LYS A 52 4.23 -23.98 0.74
C LYS A 52 4.57 -25.24 1.50
N GLU A 53 5.87 -25.55 1.57
CA GLU A 53 6.36 -26.61 2.45
C GLU A 53 5.85 -26.39 3.89
N PRO A 54 5.34 -27.45 4.55
CA PRO A 54 4.80 -27.37 5.89
C PRO A 54 5.80 -26.76 6.88
N ASN A 55 5.36 -25.73 7.59
CA ASN A 55 6.18 -25.09 8.62
C ASN A 55 5.92 -25.75 9.98
N GLN A 56 6.97 -26.24 10.63
CA GLN A 56 6.91 -26.92 11.92
C GLN A 56 6.13 -26.12 12.98
N LYS A 57 6.32 -24.80 13.04
CA LYS A 57 5.59 -23.93 13.97
C LYS A 57 4.08 -23.93 13.71
N LEU A 58 3.66 -23.97 12.44
CA LEU A 58 2.24 -24.02 12.06
C LEU A 58 1.61 -25.37 12.40
N ILE A 59 2.38 -26.45 12.25
CA ILE A 59 1.96 -27.80 12.64
C ILE A 59 1.74 -27.88 14.16
N GLU A 60 2.66 -27.31 14.95
CA GLU A 60 2.51 -27.26 16.41
C GLU A 60 1.30 -26.43 16.86
N ILE A 61 1.02 -25.32 16.17
CA ILE A 61 -0.18 -24.51 16.41
C ILE A 61 -1.44 -25.33 16.09
N ASP A 62 -1.53 -25.96 14.91
CA ASP A 62 -2.71 -26.75 14.54
C ASP A 62 -2.92 -27.94 15.50
N LYS A 63 -1.84 -28.56 15.95
CA LYS A 63 -1.87 -29.65 16.93
C LYS A 63 -2.39 -29.18 18.28
N ASP A 64 -1.86 -28.07 18.81
CA ASP A 64 -2.35 -27.52 20.09
C ASP A 64 -3.83 -27.13 20.03
N ILE A 65 -4.27 -26.58 18.89
CA ILE A 65 -5.68 -26.24 18.70
C ILE A 65 -6.55 -27.50 18.63
N SER A 66 -6.18 -28.48 17.80
CA SER A 66 -7.00 -29.65 17.52
C SER A 66 -7.05 -30.65 18.67
N GLU A 67 -5.95 -30.84 19.40
CA GLU A 67 -5.84 -31.85 20.45
C GLU A 67 -6.17 -31.32 21.84
N ARG A 68 -6.03 -30.01 22.09
CA ARG A 68 -6.21 -29.41 23.42
C ARG A 68 -7.25 -28.29 23.45
N ILE A 69 -7.02 -27.19 22.73
CA ILE A 69 -7.83 -25.97 22.90
C ILE A 69 -9.27 -26.18 22.43
N TYR A 70 -9.47 -26.75 21.24
CA TYR A 70 -10.80 -26.89 20.65
C TYR A 70 -11.69 -27.85 21.47
N PRO A 71 -11.27 -29.08 21.81
CA PRO A 71 -12.08 -29.98 22.64
C PRO A 71 -12.37 -29.41 24.03
N GLU A 72 -11.43 -28.68 24.63
CA GLU A 72 -11.65 -28.06 25.94
C GLU A 72 -12.67 -26.93 25.86
N LEU A 73 -12.60 -26.06 24.85
CA LEU A 73 -13.58 -25.01 24.62
C LEU A 73 -15.00 -25.54 24.34
N GLU A 74 -15.13 -26.67 23.63
CA GLU A 74 -16.43 -27.33 23.43
C GLU A 74 -17.03 -27.77 24.77
N ASN A 75 -16.23 -28.38 25.64
CA ASN A 75 -16.68 -28.78 26.97
C ASN A 75 -17.02 -27.58 27.84
N LEU A 76 -16.17 -26.54 27.86
CA LEU A 76 -16.40 -25.32 28.64
C LEU A 76 -17.67 -24.58 28.20
N CYS A 77 -17.99 -24.59 26.90
CA CYS A 77 -19.24 -24.01 26.37
C CYS A 77 -20.48 -24.68 26.95
N GLU A 78 -20.48 -26.01 27.06
CA GLU A 78 -21.60 -26.77 27.65
C GLU A 78 -21.63 -26.63 29.17
N GLU A 79 -20.48 -26.74 29.83
CA GLU A 79 -20.35 -26.65 31.29
C GLU A 79 -20.81 -25.29 31.83
N ASP A 80 -20.42 -24.19 31.17
CA ASP A 80 -20.88 -22.84 31.53
C ASP A 80 -22.41 -22.75 31.51
N SER A 81 -23.02 -23.24 30.43
CA SER A 81 -24.47 -23.19 30.30
C SER A 81 -25.21 -23.98 31.38
N VAL A 82 -24.63 -25.10 31.84
CA VAL A 82 -25.23 -25.95 32.89
C VAL A 82 -25.02 -25.33 34.26
N LEU A 83 -23.81 -24.88 34.58
CA LEU A 83 -23.48 -24.34 35.89
C LEU A 83 -24.14 -22.98 36.13
N PHE A 84 -24.18 -22.11 35.12
CA PHE A 84 -24.82 -20.81 35.27
C PHE A 84 -26.34 -20.91 35.40
N ASP A 85 -26.97 -21.84 34.68
CA ASP A 85 -28.40 -22.20 34.87
C ASP A 85 -28.67 -22.60 36.33
N LYS A 86 -27.80 -23.44 36.93
CA LYS A 86 -27.90 -23.79 38.35
C LYS A 86 -27.79 -22.56 39.27
N VAL A 87 -26.86 -21.63 39.00
CA VAL A 87 -26.74 -20.38 39.78
C VAL A 87 -28.04 -19.57 39.71
N ILE A 88 -28.63 -19.42 38.53
CA ILE A 88 -29.87 -18.65 38.34
C ILE A 88 -31.06 -19.35 39.01
N GLN A 89 -31.16 -20.67 38.94
CA GLN A 89 -32.19 -21.43 39.65
C GLN A 89 -32.09 -21.23 41.17
N LEU A 90 -30.89 -21.30 41.74
CA LEU A 90 -30.66 -21.06 43.16
C LEU A 90 -30.97 -19.61 43.56
N ARG A 91 -30.60 -18.62 42.74
CA ARG A 91 -30.94 -17.20 42.97
C ARG A 91 -32.45 -16.96 42.90
N THR A 92 -33.15 -17.58 41.96
CA THR A 92 -34.61 -17.51 41.85
C THR A 92 -35.28 -18.15 43.06
N ALA A 93 -34.86 -19.35 43.46
CA ALA A 93 -35.37 -20.02 44.66
C ALA A 93 -35.15 -19.17 45.92
N ARG A 94 -33.95 -18.59 46.08
CA ARG A 94 -33.61 -17.67 47.18
C ARG A 94 -34.53 -16.45 47.21
N ASN A 95 -34.80 -15.85 46.05
CA ASN A 95 -35.63 -14.65 45.97
C ASN A 95 -37.09 -14.92 46.34
N ASN A 96 -37.58 -16.13 46.06
CA ASN A 96 -38.94 -16.57 46.37
C ASN A 96 -39.10 -17.17 47.78
N GLU A 97 -38.00 -17.45 48.47
CA GLU A 97 -38.01 -18.03 49.82
C GLU A 97 -38.36 -16.98 50.89
N VAL A 98 -39.25 -17.36 51.81
CA VAL A 98 -39.77 -16.51 52.88
C VAL A 98 -39.04 -16.79 54.19
N ASP A 99 -38.65 -18.05 54.44
CA ASP A 99 -37.91 -18.42 55.65
C ASP A 99 -36.50 -17.81 55.63
N PRO A 100 -36.12 -16.97 56.62
CA PRO A 100 -34.83 -16.30 56.61
C PRO A 100 -33.62 -17.25 56.63
N LYS A 101 -33.71 -18.39 57.33
CA LYS A 101 -32.61 -19.35 57.43
C LYS A 101 -32.43 -20.09 56.11
N ARG A 102 -33.53 -20.53 55.51
CA ARG A 102 -33.50 -21.23 54.21
C ARG A 102 -33.08 -20.30 53.08
N LYS A 103 -33.48 -19.02 53.14
CA LYS A 103 -33.03 -17.99 52.21
C LYS A 103 -31.52 -17.78 52.27
N GLU A 104 -30.94 -17.70 53.47
CA GLU A 104 -29.50 -17.59 53.67
C GLU A 104 -28.75 -18.83 53.15
N GLU A 105 -29.29 -20.03 53.38
CA GLU A 105 -28.72 -21.28 52.87
C GLU A 105 -28.71 -21.31 51.32
N LEU A 106 -29.81 -20.93 50.67
CA LEU A 106 -29.87 -20.82 49.21
C LEU A 106 -28.92 -19.74 48.67
N ALA A 107 -28.71 -18.65 49.40
CA ALA A 107 -27.72 -17.63 49.04
C ALA A 107 -26.30 -18.19 49.06
N LYS A 108 -25.94 -18.95 50.09
CA LYS A 108 -24.63 -19.64 50.20
C LYS A 108 -24.44 -20.67 49.08
N GLN A 109 -25.46 -21.47 48.78
CA GLN A 109 -25.40 -22.44 47.69
C GLN A 109 -25.26 -21.76 46.32
N ALA A 110 -25.96 -20.65 46.08
CA ALA A 110 -25.81 -19.87 44.84
C ALA A 110 -24.39 -19.32 44.70
N LEU A 111 -23.81 -18.81 45.80
CA LEU A 111 -22.46 -18.29 45.81
C LEU A 111 -21.41 -19.39 45.58
N GLN A 112 -21.58 -20.55 46.23
CA GLN A 112 -20.73 -21.72 46.00
C GLN A 112 -20.82 -22.24 44.56
N ALA A 113 -22.01 -22.22 43.94
CA ALA A 113 -22.18 -22.61 42.55
C ALA A 113 -21.56 -21.60 41.56
N LEU A 114 -21.41 -20.33 41.96
CA LEU A 114 -20.81 -19.29 41.14
C LEU A 114 -19.28 -19.41 41.05
N VAL A 115 -18.63 -20.05 42.01
CA VAL A 115 -17.18 -20.31 42.02
C VAL A 115 -16.73 -21.09 40.77
N PRO A 116 -17.20 -22.33 40.52
CA PRO A 116 -16.79 -23.08 39.34
C PRO A 116 -17.24 -22.43 38.02
N ALA A 117 -18.38 -21.72 38.01
CA ALA A 117 -18.80 -20.94 36.85
C ALA A 117 -17.81 -19.80 36.51
N THR A 118 -17.21 -19.18 37.53
CA THR A 118 -16.17 -18.15 37.36
C THR A 118 -14.85 -18.77 36.92
N ASP A 119 -14.48 -19.94 37.47
CA ASP A 119 -13.26 -20.66 37.07
C ASP A 119 -13.30 -21.09 35.59
N ILE A 120 -14.48 -21.42 35.04
CA ILE A 120 -14.66 -21.71 33.61
C ILE A 120 -14.30 -20.51 32.75
N LEU A 121 -14.72 -19.30 33.14
CA LEU A 121 -14.41 -18.09 32.38
C LEU A 121 -12.92 -17.79 32.35
N ILE A 122 -12.20 -18.08 33.44
CA ILE A 122 -10.74 -17.98 33.48
C ILE A 122 -10.10 -18.95 32.46
N LYS A 123 -10.59 -20.19 32.38
CA LYS A 123 -10.10 -21.16 31.39
C LYS A 123 -10.39 -20.70 29.96
N ILE A 124 -11.60 -20.25 29.67
CA ILE A 124 -11.98 -19.71 28.34
C ILE A 124 -11.06 -18.54 27.98
N ALA A 125 -10.83 -17.60 28.90
CA ALA A 125 -9.96 -16.46 28.66
C ALA A 125 -8.51 -16.88 28.38
N LYS A 126 -7.95 -17.84 29.12
CA LYS A 126 -6.59 -18.36 28.89
C LYS A 126 -6.45 -19.04 27.52
N HIS A 127 -7.46 -19.79 27.08
CA HIS A 127 -7.51 -20.33 25.72
C HIS A 127 -7.61 -19.24 24.66
N ALA A 128 -8.41 -18.20 24.91
CA ALA A 128 -8.57 -17.07 24.01
C ALA A 128 -7.28 -16.24 23.87
N VAL A 129 -6.51 -16.04 24.95
CA VAL A 129 -5.15 -15.46 24.89
C VAL A 129 -4.28 -16.26 23.93
N ARG A 130 -4.27 -17.59 24.08
CA ARG A 130 -3.47 -18.46 23.21
C ARG A 130 -3.91 -18.41 21.74
N LEU A 131 -5.22 -18.36 21.49
CA LEU A 131 -5.76 -18.22 20.15
C LEU A 131 -5.45 -16.87 19.52
N ALA A 132 -5.43 -15.78 20.31
CA ALA A 132 -5.04 -14.46 19.82
C ALA A 132 -3.55 -14.41 19.47
N ASP A 133 -2.67 -15.03 20.28
CA ASP A 133 -1.25 -15.19 19.93
C ASP A 133 -1.09 -15.93 18.60
N TYR A 134 -1.79 -17.06 18.45
CA TYR A 134 -1.80 -17.84 17.22
C TYR A 134 -2.35 -17.05 16.03
N GLY A 135 -3.46 -16.33 16.22
CA GLY A 135 -4.01 -15.43 15.21
C GLY A 135 -3.01 -14.39 14.72
N THR A 136 -2.24 -13.80 15.64
CA THR A 136 -1.16 -12.84 15.32
C THR A 136 -0.04 -13.49 14.50
N GLU A 137 0.40 -14.69 14.89
CA GLU A 137 1.43 -15.43 14.16
C GLU A 137 0.97 -15.82 12.75
N ILE A 138 -0.25 -16.36 12.64
CA ILE A 138 -0.83 -16.78 11.36
C ILE A 138 -1.09 -15.59 10.45
N PHE A 139 -1.47 -14.43 10.99
CA PHE A 139 -1.59 -13.21 10.23
C PHE A 139 -0.26 -12.82 9.57
N LYS A 140 0.87 -12.93 10.29
CA LYS A 140 2.20 -12.56 9.80
C LYS A 140 2.80 -13.58 8.83
N SER A 141 2.68 -14.88 9.14
CA SER A 141 3.40 -15.96 8.45
C SER A 141 2.54 -16.79 7.49
N GLY A 142 1.23 -16.75 7.64
CA GLY A 142 0.26 -17.54 6.88
C GLY A 142 0.03 -17.06 5.44
N PHE A 143 -0.95 -17.67 4.79
CA PHE A 143 -1.31 -17.35 3.41
C PHE A 143 -1.84 -15.92 3.29
N LYS A 144 -1.08 -15.06 2.58
CA LYS A 144 -1.32 -13.61 2.51
C LYS A 144 -2.73 -13.22 2.09
N ALA A 145 -3.37 -13.96 1.18
CA ALA A 145 -4.72 -13.64 0.70
C ALA A 145 -5.83 -14.03 1.69
N ALA A 146 -5.53 -14.90 2.66
CA ALA A 146 -6.43 -15.28 3.74
C ALA A 146 -6.15 -14.48 5.04
N ARG A 147 -5.36 -13.40 4.98
CA ARG A 147 -5.07 -12.54 6.16
C ARG A 147 -6.33 -11.92 6.76
N GLY A 148 -7.40 -11.77 5.98
CA GLY A 148 -8.72 -11.40 6.51
C GLY A 148 -9.23 -12.39 7.55
N ASP A 149 -9.17 -13.70 7.26
CA ASP A 149 -9.60 -14.77 8.17
C ASP A 149 -8.75 -14.80 9.45
N SER A 150 -7.43 -14.64 9.33
CA SER A 150 -6.53 -14.50 10.48
C SER A 150 -6.88 -13.28 11.34
N GLY A 151 -7.22 -12.17 10.69
CA GLY A 151 -7.64 -10.93 11.36
C GLY A 151 -8.96 -11.10 12.13
N VAL A 152 -9.94 -11.78 11.53
CA VAL A 152 -11.22 -12.12 12.19
C VAL A 152 -10.97 -13.02 13.39
N ALA A 153 -10.11 -14.04 13.25
CA ALA A 153 -9.78 -14.94 14.36
C ALA A 153 -9.09 -14.23 15.53
N LEU A 154 -8.08 -13.39 15.23
CA LEU A 154 -7.37 -12.59 16.24
C LEU A 154 -8.34 -11.67 17.00
N ASN A 155 -9.13 -10.87 16.29
CA ASN A 155 -10.07 -9.94 16.92
C ASN A 155 -11.20 -10.67 17.65
N GLY A 156 -11.65 -11.82 17.13
CA GLY A 156 -12.60 -12.71 17.78
C GLY A 156 -12.07 -13.19 19.13
N ALA A 157 -10.83 -13.68 19.18
CA ALA A 157 -10.19 -14.11 20.41
C ALA A 157 -9.97 -12.96 21.41
N VAL A 158 -9.50 -11.80 20.95
CA VAL A 158 -9.35 -10.58 21.79
C VAL A 158 -10.68 -10.17 22.42
N SER A 159 -11.75 -10.20 21.64
CA SER A 159 -13.10 -9.88 22.11
C SER A 159 -13.64 -10.93 23.11
N THR A 160 -13.29 -12.21 22.95
CA THR A 160 -13.57 -13.25 23.96
C THR A 160 -12.91 -12.93 25.30
N ILE A 161 -11.63 -12.52 25.29
CA ILE A 161 -10.90 -12.16 26.52
C ILE A 161 -11.61 -11.01 27.25
N ALA A 162 -11.93 -9.93 26.53
CA ALA A 162 -12.66 -8.78 27.09
C ALA A 162 -14.03 -9.18 27.68
N GLY A 163 -14.76 -10.06 26.99
CA GLY A 163 -16.04 -10.60 27.46
C GLY A 163 -15.89 -11.39 28.75
N CYS A 164 -14.94 -12.33 28.80
CA CYS A 164 -14.66 -13.13 30.00
C CYS A 164 -14.26 -12.26 31.19
N LEU A 165 -13.32 -11.31 31.01
CA LEU A 165 -12.89 -10.38 32.06
C LEU A 165 -14.09 -9.61 32.65
N SER A 166 -14.97 -9.11 31.78
CA SER A 166 -16.17 -8.38 32.20
C SER A 166 -17.11 -9.24 33.04
N ILE A 167 -17.33 -10.49 32.65
CA ILE A 167 -18.21 -11.43 33.37
C ILE A 167 -17.57 -11.86 34.71
N ILE A 168 -16.26 -12.10 34.72
CA ILE A 168 -15.52 -12.46 35.94
C ILE A 168 -15.61 -11.34 36.98
N GLU A 169 -15.37 -10.09 36.59
CA GLU A 169 -15.47 -8.95 37.52
C GLU A 169 -16.90 -8.80 38.07
N LEU A 170 -17.93 -8.98 37.23
CA LEU A 170 -19.33 -9.01 37.69
C LEU A 170 -19.59 -10.13 38.70
N ASN A 171 -19.04 -11.31 38.48
CA ASN A 171 -19.18 -12.42 39.44
C ASN A 171 -18.47 -12.10 40.76
N LEU A 172 -17.27 -11.52 40.72
CA LEU A 172 -16.48 -11.15 41.91
C LEU A 172 -17.17 -10.12 42.80
N LEU A 173 -18.07 -9.27 42.26
CA LEU A 173 -18.90 -8.36 43.08
C LEU A 173 -19.80 -9.10 44.09
N SER A 174 -20.07 -10.39 43.87
CA SER A 174 -20.88 -11.20 44.78
C SER A 174 -20.10 -11.76 45.97
N PHE A 175 -18.77 -11.58 46.03
CA PHE A 175 -17.90 -12.22 47.02
C PHE A 175 -17.15 -11.20 47.89
N GLU A 176 -16.98 -11.54 49.16
CA GLU A 176 -16.02 -10.89 50.04
C GLU A 176 -14.58 -11.30 49.71
N VAL A 177 -13.61 -10.50 50.14
CA VAL A 177 -12.19 -10.77 49.94
C VAL A 177 -11.75 -12.01 50.74
N ASN A 178 -11.40 -13.06 50.02
CA ASN A 178 -10.85 -14.31 50.54
C ASN A 178 -9.70 -14.83 49.65
N GLU A 179 -9.11 -15.97 50.02
CA GLU A 179 -8.00 -16.57 49.28
C GLU A 179 -8.32 -16.87 47.81
N TRP A 180 -9.51 -17.43 47.54
CA TRP A 180 -9.95 -17.72 46.18
C TRP A 180 -10.12 -16.43 45.36
N THR A 181 -10.81 -15.41 45.89
CA THR A 181 -10.96 -14.13 45.16
C THR A 181 -9.62 -13.44 44.90
N ARG A 182 -8.65 -13.55 45.82
CA ARG A 182 -7.28 -13.02 45.60
C ARG A 182 -6.58 -13.75 44.45
N LYS A 183 -6.72 -15.07 44.39
CA LYS A 183 -6.20 -15.87 43.27
C LYS A 183 -6.84 -15.46 41.94
N ILE A 184 -8.17 -15.37 41.88
CA ILE A 184 -8.87 -14.96 40.66
C ILE A 184 -8.50 -13.55 40.24
N ARG A 185 -8.34 -12.61 41.18
CA ARG A 185 -7.88 -11.24 40.86
C ARG A 185 -6.45 -11.22 40.30
N SER A 186 -5.58 -12.13 40.76
CA SER A 186 -4.25 -12.31 40.16
C SER A 186 -4.37 -12.83 38.73
N ASP A 187 -5.13 -13.90 38.49
CA ASP A 187 -5.35 -14.44 37.14
C ASP A 187 -5.96 -13.38 36.20
N VAL A 188 -6.92 -12.57 36.69
CA VAL A 188 -7.53 -11.46 35.94
C VAL A 188 -6.49 -10.39 35.59
N SER A 189 -5.58 -10.06 36.51
CA SER A 189 -4.52 -9.09 36.26
C SER A 189 -3.59 -9.56 35.14
N ASP A 190 -3.19 -10.84 35.16
CA ASP A 190 -2.32 -11.42 34.15
C ASP A 190 -3.02 -11.45 32.77
N ILE A 191 -4.26 -11.95 32.72
CA ILE A 191 -5.07 -12.00 31.50
C ILE A 191 -5.33 -10.60 30.94
N LYS A 192 -5.54 -9.60 31.81
CA LYS A 192 -5.75 -8.22 31.38
C LYS A 192 -4.49 -7.62 30.75
N HIS A 193 -3.31 -7.95 31.30
CA HIS A 193 -2.05 -7.54 30.69
C HIS A 193 -1.89 -8.14 29.29
N ASP A 194 -2.12 -9.44 29.15
CA ASP A 194 -2.09 -10.12 27.84
C ASP A 194 -3.10 -9.52 26.86
N TYR A 195 -4.31 -9.21 27.34
CA TYR A 195 -5.36 -8.55 26.54
C TYR A 195 -4.90 -7.20 25.98
N GLU A 196 -4.27 -6.35 26.80
CA GLU A 196 -3.79 -5.04 26.36
C GLU A 196 -2.72 -5.17 25.26
N VAL A 197 -1.78 -6.10 25.43
CA VAL A 197 -0.75 -6.40 24.41
C VAL A 197 -1.39 -6.92 23.12
N LEU A 198 -2.33 -7.86 23.23
CA LEU A 198 -2.98 -8.48 22.08
C LEU A 198 -3.91 -7.51 21.35
N LEU A 199 -4.54 -6.59 22.07
CA LEU A 199 -5.33 -5.51 21.48
C LEU A 199 -4.46 -4.59 20.62
N THR A 200 -3.25 -4.25 21.10
CA THR A 200 -2.27 -3.51 20.30
C THR A 200 -1.85 -4.31 19.06
N ASN A 201 -1.52 -5.60 19.20
CA ASN A 201 -1.17 -6.45 18.07
C ASN A 201 -2.31 -6.55 17.03
N ALA A 202 -3.56 -6.63 17.46
CA ALA A 202 -4.72 -6.65 16.58
C ALA A 202 -4.88 -5.33 15.81
N ALA A 203 -4.68 -4.20 16.47
CA ALA A 203 -4.68 -2.88 15.84
C ALA A 203 -3.53 -2.73 14.82
N GLU A 204 -2.33 -3.21 15.15
CA GLU A 204 -1.19 -3.26 14.23
C GLU A 204 -1.48 -4.10 13.00
N CYS A 205 -2.02 -5.31 13.16
CA CYS A 205 -2.39 -6.18 12.03
C CYS A 205 -3.43 -5.51 11.11
N LEU A 206 -4.40 -4.79 11.68
CA LEU A 206 -5.38 -4.03 10.91
C LEU A 206 -4.73 -2.87 10.15
N ASN A 207 -3.78 -2.16 10.78
CA ASN A 207 -3.01 -1.11 10.14
C ASN A 207 -2.09 -1.66 9.04
N ASP A 208 -1.56 -2.87 9.21
CA ASP A 208 -0.75 -3.57 8.22
C ASP A 208 -1.56 -3.96 6.98
N LEU A 209 -2.82 -4.35 7.14
CA LEU A 209 -3.72 -4.53 5.99
C LEU A 209 -3.95 -3.20 5.27
N ARG A 210 -4.14 -2.11 6.02
CA ARG A 210 -4.28 -0.77 5.44
C ARG A 210 -3.01 -0.35 4.70
N SER A 211 -1.82 -0.55 5.27
CA SER A 211 -0.55 -0.21 4.63
C SER A 211 -0.23 -1.10 3.43
N SER A 212 -0.58 -2.39 3.50
CA SER A 212 -0.49 -3.34 2.38
C SER A 212 -1.53 -3.07 1.28
N SER A 213 -2.57 -2.29 1.59
CA SER A 213 -3.61 -1.82 0.67
C SER A 213 -3.33 -0.40 0.14
N ARG A 214 -2.23 0.27 0.55
CA ARG A 214 -1.93 1.65 0.13
C ARG A 214 -1.29 1.69 -1.27
N THR A 215 -2.14 1.75 -2.28
CA THR A 215 -2.18 2.95 -3.13
C THR A 215 -2.60 4.09 -2.20
N LYS A 216 -1.83 5.19 -2.09
CA LYS A 216 -2.30 6.33 -1.29
C LYS A 216 -3.62 6.84 -1.93
N SER A 217 -4.40 7.70 -1.27
CA SER A 217 -5.48 8.35 -2.04
C SER A 217 -4.84 9.31 -3.05
N PHE A 218 -5.45 9.49 -4.23
CA PHE A 218 -4.96 10.45 -5.24
C PHE A 218 -4.65 11.82 -4.63
N ASP A 219 -5.52 12.31 -3.74
CA ASP A 219 -5.35 13.58 -3.03
C ASP A 219 -4.14 13.59 -2.08
N GLN A 220 -3.81 12.46 -1.45
CA GLN A 220 -2.63 12.34 -0.59
C GLN A 220 -1.34 12.32 -1.40
N GLU A 221 -1.30 11.59 -2.53
CA GLU A 221 -0.13 11.61 -3.43
C GLU A 221 0.09 12.99 -4.03
N LEU A 222 -1.01 13.64 -4.42
CA LEU A 222 -0.97 14.98 -4.93
C LEU A 222 -0.51 15.97 -3.84
N THR A 223 -0.99 15.82 -2.61
CA THR A 223 -0.54 16.65 -1.48
C THR A 223 0.93 16.41 -1.18
N GLU A 224 1.46 15.19 -1.29
CA GLU A 224 2.90 14.94 -1.10
C GLU A 224 3.73 15.59 -2.22
N ILE A 225 3.38 15.37 -3.49
CA ILE A 225 4.01 16.02 -4.65
C ILE A 225 3.98 17.55 -4.53
N GLN A 226 2.89 18.11 -3.98
CA GLN A 226 2.70 19.54 -3.80
C GLN A 226 3.22 20.10 -2.47
N SER A 227 3.39 19.30 -1.42
CA SER A 227 3.83 19.74 -0.07
C SER A 227 5.32 19.64 0.09
N GLU A 228 5.97 18.76 -0.67
CA GLU A 228 7.36 18.92 -1.06
C GLU A 228 7.52 20.15 -1.98
N LYS A 229 7.07 21.35 -1.57
CA LYS A 229 7.48 22.62 -2.21
C LYS A 229 8.93 22.87 -1.85
N TRP A 230 9.80 22.07 -2.47
CA TRP A 230 11.24 22.17 -2.43
C TRP A 230 11.59 23.65 -2.58
N SER A 231 12.25 24.18 -1.54
CA SER A 231 12.76 25.54 -1.48
C SER A 231 13.49 25.92 -2.78
N ASP A 232 13.58 27.21 -3.14
CA ASP A 232 14.43 27.78 -4.22
C ASP A 232 15.94 27.48 -4.05
N ARG A 233 16.28 26.21 -3.81
CA ARG A 233 17.60 25.66 -3.57
C ARG A 233 17.91 24.71 -4.72
N ARG A 234 19.17 24.69 -5.10
CA ARG A 234 19.70 23.79 -6.12
C ARG A 234 19.55 22.33 -5.65
N MET A 235 18.69 21.56 -6.32
CA MET A 235 18.50 20.14 -6.05
C MET A 235 19.51 19.29 -6.82
N SER A 236 19.81 18.10 -6.30
CA SER A 236 20.62 17.13 -7.01
C SER A 236 19.84 16.51 -8.17
N ASN A 237 20.56 16.09 -9.23
CA ASN A 237 19.96 15.38 -10.36
C ASN A 237 19.18 14.14 -9.93
N ARG A 238 19.63 13.43 -8.88
CA ARG A 238 18.93 12.26 -8.33
C ARG A 238 17.58 12.62 -7.74
N ALA A 239 17.51 13.69 -6.94
CA ALA A 239 16.25 14.15 -6.34
C ALA A 239 15.25 14.60 -7.42
N ILE A 240 15.72 15.27 -8.47
CA ILE A 240 14.87 15.67 -9.61
C ILE A 240 14.36 14.44 -10.36
N GLU A 241 15.20 13.41 -10.55
CA GLU A 241 14.78 12.16 -11.19
C GLU A 241 13.77 11.39 -10.33
N ASP A 242 13.94 11.38 -9.00
CA ASP A 242 13.01 10.73 -8.09
C ASP A 242 11.63 11.43 -8.08
N LEU A 243 11.60 12.76 -8.13
CA LEU A 243 10.35 13.52 -8.29
C LEU A 243 9.66 13.24 -9.64
N ALA A 244 10.45 13.18 -10.73
CA ALA A 244 9.91 12.80 -12.04
C ALA A 244 9.31 11.38 -12.01
N LYS A 245 9.99 10.42 -11.38
CA LYS A 245 9.48 9.04 -11.19
C LYS A 245 8.20 9.00 -10.36
N GLN A 246 8.13 9.74 -9.26
CA GLN A 246 6.91 9.85 -8.46
C GLN A 246 5.76 10.36 -9.31
N THR A 247 5.96 11.47 -10.03
CA THR A 247 4.94 12.04 -10.94
C THR A 247 4.48 11.04 -12.00
N GLN A 248 5.40 10.29 -12.60
CA GLN A 248 5.10 9.24 -13.58
C GLN A 248 4.27 8.11 -12.99
N ASN A 249 4.61 7.67 -11.78
CA ASN A 249 3.90 6.59 -11.10
C ASN A 249 2.46 7.00 -10.77
N VAL A 250 2.23 8.23 -10.31
CA VAL A 250 0.87 8.75 -10.09
C VAL A 250 0.07 8.76 -11.39
N LEU A 251 0.65 9.25 -12.49
CA LEU A 251 -0.03 9.23 -13.79
C LEU A 251 -0.38 7.81 -14.24
N TRP A 252 0.48 6.84 -13.99
CA TRP A 252 0.25 5.44 -14.34
C TRP A 252 -0.79 4.76 -13.44
N GLU A 253 -0.69 4.96 -12.13
CA GLU A 253 -1.53 4.32 -11.13
C GLU A 253 -2.98 4.81 -11.21
N TYR A 254 -3.18 6.11 -11.45
CA TYR A 254 -4.52 6.71 -11.56
C TYR A 254 -4.94 7.00 -13.00
N ARG A 255 -4.33 6.34 -14.00
CA ARG A 255 -4.63 6.59 -15.41
C ARG A 255 -6.11 6.39 -15.75
N ASP A 256 -6.77 5.40 -15.14
CA ASP A 256 -8.19 5.12 -15.35
C ASP A 256 -9.08 6.27 -14.86
N PHE A 257 -8.67 6.93 -13.77
CA PHE A 257 -9.36 8.11 -13.24
C PHE A 257 -9.08 9.36 -14.09
N LEU A 258 -7.83 9.55 -14.53
CA LEU A 258 -7.38 10.74 -15.24
C LEU A 258 -7.85 10.79 -16.71
N TRP A 259 -7.94 9.62 -17.36
CA TRP A 259 -8.31 9.47 -18.78
C TRP A 259 -9.67 8.79 -19.01
N GLY A 260 -10.29 8.19 -18.00
CA GLY A 260 -11.57 7.50 -18.13
C GLY A 260 -11.49 6.34 -19.13
N GLN A 261 -12.40 6.31 -20.12
CA GLN A 261 -12.42 5.28 -21.16
C GLN A 261 -11.23 5.33 -22.14
N ALA A 262 -10.45 6.41 -22.13
CA ALA A 262 -9.26 6.58 -22.96
C ALA A 262 -7.96 6.30 -22.18
N ALA A 263 -8.05 5.52 -21.10
CA ALA A 263 -6.90 5.16 -20.27
C ALA A 263 -5.80 4.48 -21.10
N PRO A 264 -4.54 4.95 -21.02
CA PRO A 264 -3.45 4.34 -21.76
C PRO A 264 -3.08 2.94 -21.24
N ASP A 265 -2.66 2.07 -22.15
CA ASP A 265 -2.30 0.67 -21.84
C ASP A 265 -0.79 0.50 -21.61
N MET A 266 0.02 1.46 -22.05
CA MET A 266 1.48 1.39 -21.96
C MET A 266 2.06 2.52 -21.09
N PRO A 267 3.06 2.26 -20.23
CA PRO A 267 3.63 3.28 -19.34
C PRO A 267 4.23 4.52 -20.03
N ILE A 268 4.62 4.43 -21.30
CA ILE A 268 5.12 5.58 -22.05
C ILE A 268 4.01 6.54 -22.48
N GLU A 269 2.78 6.05 -22.60
CA GLU A 269 1.65 6.83 -23.11
C GLU A 269 1.07 7.79 -22.05
N VAL A 270 1.29 7.49 -20.76
CA VAL A 270 0.90 8.37 -19.65
C VAL A 270 1.85 9.56 -19.45
N LEU A 271 3.00 9.61 -20.15
CA LEU A 271 4.00 10.68 -20.05
C LEU A 271 3.55 11.97 -20.75
N LYS A 272 2.44 12.55 -20.28
CA LYS A 272 1.73 13.69 -20.89
C LYS A 272 1.77 14.91 -19.97
N PRO A 273 2.63 15.91 -20.25
CA PRO A 273 2.79 17.07 -19.39
C PRO A 273 1.52 17.91 -19.25
N ASP A 274 0.73 18.02 -20.32
CA ASP A 274 -0.55 18.73 -20.35
C ASP A 274 -1.58 18.09 -19.40
N ILE A 275 -1.64 16.76 -19.36
CA ILE A 275 -2.51 16.04 -18.40
C ILE A 275 -1.99 16.19 -16.98
N ALA A 276 -0.68 16.10 -16.75
CA ALA A 276 -0.10 16.35 -15.44
C ALA A 276 -0.40 17.77 -14.93
N LEU A 277 -0.22 18.79 -15.78
CA LEU A 277 -0.50 20.18 -15.46
C LEU A 277 -1.99 20.42 -15.16
N THR A 278 -2.89 19.89 -15.98
CA THR A 278 -4.33 20.14 -15.87
C THR A 278 -5.02 19.27 -14.83
N LYS A 279 -4.79 17.97 -14.83
CA LYS A 279 -5.52 16.99 -14.02
C LYS A 279 -4.86 16.69 -12.68
N LEU A 280 -3.53 16.74 -12.60
CA LEU A 280 -2.85 16.63 -11.30
C LEU A 280 -2.75 18.01 -10.65
N LEU A 281 -2.14 18.98 -11.34
CA LEU A 281 -1.77 20.26 -10.75
C LEU A 281 -2.81 21.36 -10.93
N GLY A 282 -3.96 21.10 -11.57
CA GLY A 282 -5.07 22.05 -11.68
C GLY A 282 -4.73 23.37 -12.39
N TYR A 283 -3.76 23.39 -13.30
CA TYR A 283 -3.46 24.53 -14.16
C TYR A 283 -4.38 24.53 -15.39
N ASN A 284 -4.66 25.71 -15.92
CA ASN A 284 -5.22 25.88 -17.25
C ASN A 284 -4.08 25.84 -18.27
N PHE A 285 -4.00 24.78 -19.07
CA PHE A 285 -2.94 24.59 -20.07
C PHE A 285 -3.48 24.88 -21.46
N GLN A 286 -2.78 25.72 -22.23
CA GLN A 286 -3.17 26.06 -23.60
C GLN A 286 -1.97 26.17 -24.53
N TYR A 287 -2.18 25.80 -25.79
CA TYR A 287 -1.26 26.13 -26.86
C TYR A 287 -1.67 27.47 -27.46
N ALA A 288 -0.76 28.45 -27.52
CA ALA A 288 -1.05 29.82 -27.98
C ALA A 288 0.04 30.37 -28.90
N THR A 289 -0.23 31.48 -29.59
CA THR A 289 0.83 32.28 -30.23
C THR A 289 1.39 33.23 -29.18
N LEU A 290 2.68 33.10 -28.86
CA LEU A 290 3.34 33.91 -27.84
C LEU A 290 4.11 35.08 -28.48
N GLU A 291 4.34 36.14 -27.69
CA GLU A 291 4.99 37.37 -28.13
C GLU A 291 6.47 37.14 -28.47
N ARG A 292 6.99 38.01 -29.36
CA ARG A 292 8.41 38.07 -29.71
C ARG A 292 9.02 39.27 -29.01
N HIS A 293 10.07 39.05 -28.24
CA HIS A 293 10.81 40.10 -27.58
C HIS A 293 12.14 40.34 -28.31
N PHE A 294 12.59 41.59 -28.31
CA PHE A 294 13.85 41.99 -28.91
C PHE A 294 14.82 42.37 -27.80
N GLU A 295 15.89 41.59 -27.63
CA GLU A 295 16.89 41.82 -26.59
C GLU A 295 18.29 41.52 -27.16
N ASN A 296 19.29 42.35 -26.85
CA ASN A 296 20.67 42.21 -27.33
C ASN A 296 20.82 42.01 -28.86
N GLU A 297 20.09 42.79 -29.67
CA GLU A 297 20.09 42.71 -31.14
C GLU A 297 19.56 41.39 -31.73
N GLU A 298 18.95 40.52 -30.90
CA GLU A 298 18.31 39.27 -31.32
C GLU A 298 16.82 39.23 -30.99
N TYR A 299 16.04 38.55 -31.84
CA TYR A 299 14.63 38.24 -31.57
C TYR A 299 14.53 36.93 -30.79
N TYR A 300 13.96 37.00 -29.58
CA TYR A 300 13.58 35.84 -28.77
C TYR A 300 12.08 35.58 -28.93
N GLU A 301 11.69 34.36 -29.28
CA GLU A 301 10.29 33.94 -29.30
C GLU A 301 10.05 33.03 -28.10
N THR A 302 9.24 33.50 -27.15
CA THR A 302 8.94 32.80 -25.90
C THR A 302 8.35 31.44 -26.22
N ALA A 303 9.03 30.36 -25.83
CA ALA A 303 8.61 29.00 -26.17
C ALA A 303 7.51 28.50 -25.22
N GLY A 304 7.52 28.97 -23.97
CA GLY A 304 6.57 28.62 -22.93
C GLY A 304 6.55 29.68 -21.83
N GLN A 305 5.41 29.76 -21.13
CA GLN A 305 5.19 30.67 -20.01
C GLN A 305 4.33 29.97 -18.96
N ILE A 306 4.73 30.09 -17.69
CA ILE A 306 3.92 29.67 -16.54
C ILE A 306 3.59 30.88 -15.65
N ASP A 307 2.30 31.06 -15.39
CA ASP A 307 1.75 31.99 -14.41
C ASP A 307 1.16 31.16 -13.27
N LYS A 308 1.86 31.12 -12.13
CA LYS A 308 1.48 30.32 -10.97
C LYS A 308 0.40 30.99 -10.13
N GLU A 309 0.24 32.31 -10.23
CA GLU A 309 -0.79 33.07 -9.51
C GLU A 309 -2.16 32.81 -10.12
N ASN A 310 -2.27 32.93 -11.44
CA ASN A 310 -3.49 32.66 -12.19
C ASN A 310 -3.66 31.18 -12.57
N ARG A 311 -2.66 30.34 -12.25
CA ARG A 311 -2.58 28.91 -12.61
C ARG A 311 -2.76 28.67 -14.10
N VAL A 312 -2.04 29.42 -14.93
CA VAL A 312 -2.06 29.29 -16.39
C VAL A 312 -0.69 28.83 -16.89
N VAL A 313 -0.68 27.90 -17.85
CA VAL A 313 0.52 27.52 -18.61
C VAL A 313 0.23 27.66 -20.10
N LEU A 314 1.08 28.40 -20.80
CA LEU A 314 1.02 28.60 -22.23
C LEU A 314 2.24 28.01 -22.91
N VAL A 315 2.04 27.28 -24.01
CA VAL A 315 3.12 26.75 -24.86
C VAL A 315 2.93 27.24 -26.28
N SER A 316 4.00 27.74 -26.90
CA SER A 316 3.91 28.31 -28.25
C SER A 316 3.59 27.27 -29.32
N GLN A 317 2.58 27.55 -30.16
CA GLN A 317 2.21 26.71 -31.31
C GLN A 317 3.20 26.81 -32.49
N ALA A 318 4.10 27.80 -32.48
CA ALA A 318 5.03 28.06 -33.58
C ALA A 318 6.10 26.95 -33.73
N TYR A 319 6.30 26.12 -32.71
CA TYR A 319 7.34 25.10 -32.66
C TYR A 319 6.82 23.70 -33.05
N PRO A 320 7.70 22.79 -33.52
CA PRO A 320 7.34 21.38 -33.73
C PRO A 320 6.83 20.68 -32.47
N LYS A 321 6.03 19.61 -32.63
CA LYS A 321 5.39 18.89 -31.51
C LYS A 321 6.38 18.38 -30.46
N GLU A 322 7.55 17.94 -30.87
CA GLU A 322 8.60 17.44 -29.97
C GLU A 322 9.16 18.56 -29.08
N VAL A 323 9.22 19.77 -29.64
CA VAL A 323 9.65 20.97 -28.92
C VAL A 323 8.55 21.43 -27.98
N GLN A 324 7.30 21.46 -28.45
CA GLN A 324 6.14 21.78 -27.62
C GLN A 324 6.04 20.83 -26.42
N ASN A 325 6.20 19.52 -26.63
CA ASN A 325 6.13 18.50 -25.58
C ASN A 325 7.24 18.69 -24.52
N PHE A 326 8.47 18.92 -24.96
CA PHE A 326 9.57 19.20 -24.05
C PHE A 326 9.37 20.52 -23.29
N THR A 327 8.86 21.56 -23.94
CA THR A 327 8.52 22.82 -23.27
C THR A 327 7.42 22.60 -22.23
N ALA A 328 6.34 21.88 -22.55
CA ALA A 328 5.29 21.58 -21.58
C ALA A 328 5.81 20.80 -20.36
N ALA A 329 6.70 19.83 -20.57
CA ALA A 329 7.36 19.10 -19.48
C ALA A 329 8.29 19.99 -18.64
N HIS A 330 8.93 20.97 -19.27
CA HIS A 330 9.75 21.97 -18.61
C HIS A 330 8.89 22.90 -17.74
N GLU A 331 7.74 23.39 -18.23
CA GLU A 331 6.79 24.15 -17.43
C GLU A 331 6.21 23.34 -16.27
N LEU A 332 5.94 22.04 -16.48
CA LEU A 332 5.58 21.11 -15.39
C LEU A 332 6.70 21.02 -14.34
N GLY A 333 7.96 21.02 -14.77
CA GLY A 333 9.12 21.12 -13.89
C GLY A 333 9.08 22.40 -13.06
N HIS A 334 8.82 23.56 -13.66
CA HIS A 334 8.63 24.81 -12.91
C HIS A 334 7.45 24.77 -11.95
N ALA A 335 6.33 24.15 -12.35
CA ALA A 335 5.14 24.01 -11.52
C ALA A 335 5.47 23.26 -10.22
N LEU A 336 6.28 22.20 -10.31
CA LEU A 336 6.64 21.32 -9.20
C LEU A 336 7.85 21.80 -8.38
N LEU A 337 8.89 22.33 -9.02
CA LEU A 337 10.20 22.55 -8.38
C LEU A 337 10.42 23.98 -7.84
N HIS A 338 9.77 24.99 -8.42
CA HIS A 338 10.16 26.40 -8.20
C HIS A 338 9.02 27.24 -7.60
N ARG A 339 9.34 28.31 -6.86
CA ARG A 339 8.32 29.19 -6.26
C ARG A 339 8.03 30.48 -7.03
N GLY A 340 8.84 30.80 -8.06
CA GLY A 340 8.66 32.01 -8.87
C GLY A 340 7.26 32.11 -9.47
N LEU A 341 6.64 33.28 -9.40
CA LEU A 341 5.23 33.50 -9.75
C LEU A 341 4.99 33.52 -11.27
N ILE A 342 5.92 34.11 -12.03
CA ILE A 342 5.91 34.14 -13.49
C ILE A 342 7.30 33.74 -13.97
N LEU A 343 7.39 32.74 -14.83
CA LEU A 343 8.64 32.26 -15.43
C LEU A 343 8.45 32.13 -16.93
N HIS A 344 9.46 32.55 -17.69
CA HIS A 344 9.47 32.52 -19.15
C HIS A 344 10.62 31.63 -19.63
N ARG A 345 10.33 30.84 -20.66
CA ARG A 345 11.36 30.05 -21.35
C ARG A 345 11.76 30.74 -22.65
N ASP A 346 12.85 31.50 -22.59
CA ASP A 346 13.40 32.18 -23.76
C ASP A 346 14.40 31.28 -24.51
N LYS A 347 14.25 31.19 -25.83
CA LYS A 347 15.20 30.47 -26.69
C LYS A 347 15.96 31.45 -27.58
N PRO A 348 17.30 31.49 -27.49
CA PRO A 348 18.12 32.21 -28.46
C PRO A 348 17.95 31.60 -29.85
N MET A 349 17.98 32.42 -30.90
CA MET A 349 17.97 31.96 -32.30
C MET A 349 19.28 31.26 -32.69
N ASP A 350 20.39 31.53 -31.98
CA ASP A 350 21.74 31.03 -32.27
C ASP A 350 22.15 29.77 -31.47
N GLY A 351 21.36 29.38 -30.44
CA GLY A 351 21.62 28.24 -29.57
C GLY A 351 22.77 28.43 -28.55
N SER A 352 23.29 29.64 -28.35
CA SER A 352 24.36 29.90 -27.39
C SER A 352 23.86 29.80 -25.94
N SER A 353 24.74 29.36 -25.03
CA SER A 353 24.39 28.98 -23.66
C SER A 353 25.29 29.68 -22.64
N ALA A 354 25.10 30.98 -22.43
CA ALA A 354 25.84 31.71 -21.39
C ALA A 354 24.93 31.97 -20.18
N ASN A 355 25.37 31.47 -19.01
CA ASN A 355 24.84 31.75 -17.67
C ASN A 355 23.33 31.49 -17.44
N ARG A 356 22.85 30.27 -17.74
CA ARG A 356 21.47 29.87 -17.44
C ARG A 356 21.22 29.81 -15.93
N ASP A 357 20.10 30.38 -15.48
CA ASP A 357 19.60 30.25 -14.11
C ASP A 357 19.55 28.76 -13.73
N PHE A 358 19.93 28.43 -12.51
CA PHE A 358 19.92 27.05 -12.02
C PHE A 358 18.51 26.45 -12.07
N ARG A 359 17.46 27.28 -11.95
CA ARG A 359 16.06 26.88 -12.10
C ARG A 359 15.76 26.32 -13.50
N GLU A 360 16.20 27.02 -14.54
CA GLU A 360 16.07 26.56 -15.94
C GLU A 360 16.75 25.20 -16.15
N VAL A 361 17.94 25.03 -15.56
CA VAL A 361 18.68 23.76 -15.62
C VAL A 361 17.91 22.64 -14.90
N GLN A 362 17.31 22.91 -13.74
CA GLN A 362 16.52 21.93 -13.01
C GLN A 362 15.24 21.56 -13.77
N ALA A 363 14.56 22.53 -14.38
CA ALA A 363 13.37 22.30 -15.19
C ALA A 363 13.68 21.50 -16.46
N ASP A 364 14.77 21.81 -17.18
CA ASP A 364 15.25 21.02 -18.31
C ASP A 364 15.59 19.57 -17.89
N LYS A 365 16.20 19.38 -16.72
CA LYS A 365 16.50 18.04 -16.17
C LYS A 365 15.22 17.28 -15.82
N PHE A 366 14.27 17.93 -15.16
CA PHE A 366 12.98 17.34 -14.87
C PHE A 366 12.26 16.92 -16.15
N ALA A 367 12.20 17.79 -17.16
CA ALA A 367 11.60 17.49 -18.45
C ALA A 367 12.23 16.27 -19.11
N ALA A 368 13.57 16.19 -19.10
CA ALA A 368 14.30 15.05 -19.63
C ALA A 368 13.95 13.74 -18.89
N TYR A 369 13.90 13.76 -17.56
CA TYR A 369 13.58 12.57 -16.76
C TYR A 369 12.12 12.16 -16.85
N PHE A 370 11.21 13.15 -16.90
CA PHE A 370 9.77 12.94 -17.02
C PHE A 370 9.41 12.33 -18.37
N LEU A 371 9.95 12.87 -19.47
CA LEU A 371 9.65 12.39 -20.81
C LEU A 371 10.46 11.15 -21.19
N MET A 372 11.68 10.98 -20.65
CA MET A 372 12.57 9.87 -20.99
C MET A 372 13.05 9.12 -19.73
N PRO A 373 12.14 8.45 -19.00
CA PRO A 373 12.52 7.73 -17.79
C PRO A 373 13.48 6.57 -18.07
N ALA A 374 14.50 6.45 -17.22
CA ALA A 374 15.65 5.58 -17.46
C ALA A 374 15.27 4.13 -17.75
N LYS A 375 14.29 3.58 -17.01
CA LYS A 375 13.84 2.20 -17.16
C LYS A 375 13.21 1.96 -18.53
N GLN A 376 12.34 2.85 -18.97
CA GLN A 376 11.66 2.77 -20.27
C GLN A 376 12.65 2.97 -21.41
N VAL A 377 13.57 3.95 -21.30
CA VAL A 377 14.61 4.16 -22.32
C VAL A 377 15.47 2.92 -22.48
N ARG A 378 15.96 2.33 -21.39
CA ARG A 378 16.76 1.08 -21.43
C ARG A 378 15.98 -0.10 -22.01
N SER A 379 14.72 -0.26 -21.60
CA SER A 379 13.86 -1.36 -22.08
C SER A 379 13.61 -1.26 -23.59
N ILE A 380 13.22 -0.07 -24.07
CA ILE A 380 12.94 0.16 -25.49
C ILE A 380 14.23 0.11 -26.29
N PHE A 381 15.35 0.63 -25.77
CA PHE A 381 16.65 0.51 -26.42
C PHE A 381 17.03 -0.96 -26.63
N LEU A 382 16.90 -1.80 -25.59
CA LEU A 382 17.16 -3.23 -25.70
C LEU A 382 16.22 -3.91 -26.72
N GLU A 383 14.95 -3.54 -26.74
CA GLU A 383 13.97 -4.07 -27.70
C GLU A 383 14.32 -3.72 -29.15
N LEU A 384 14.68 -2.46 -29.41
CA LEU A 384 14.98 -1.96 -30.75
C LEU A 384 16.33 -2.45 -31.28
N PHE A 385 17.38 -2.43 -30.44
CA PHE A 385 18.74 -2.72 -30.86
C PHE A 385 19.21 -4.14 -30.49
N GLY A 386 18.53 -4.85 -29.59
CA GLY A 386 18.93 -6.19 -29.14
C GLY A 386 20.23 -6.22 -28.32
N ILE A 387 20.71 -5.05 -27.88
CA ILE A 387 21.93 -4.87 -27.10
C ILE A 387 21.66 -3.89 -25.95
N GLU A 388 22.32 -4.10 -24.81
CA GLU A 388 22.17 -3.22 -23.64
C GLU A 388 22.94 -1.91 -23.77
N ARG A 389 24.02 -1.92 -24.57
CA ARG A 389 24.89 -0.77 -24.82
C ARG A 389 25.44 -0.84 -26.24
N PHE A 390 25.36 0.27 -26.96
CA PHE A 390 25.94 0.38 -28.31
C PHE A 390 27.37 0.88 -28.21
N VAL A 391 28.33 0.02 -28.57
CA VAL A 391 29.74 0.39 -28.73
C VAL A 391 30.05 0.48 -30.22
N LEU A 392 30.54 1.62 -30.68
CA LEU A 392 30.86 1.82 -32.10
C LEU A 392 32.08 0.98 -32.50
N ASN A 393 31.86 0.01 -33.37
CA ASN A 393 32.87 -0.83 -34.01
C ASN A 393 32.38 -1.25 -35.40
N GLN A 394 33.16 -2.05 -36.13
CA GLN A 394 32.80 -2.47 -37.49
C GLN A 394 31.48 -3.27 -37.53
N ASN A 395 31.22 -4.13 -36.54
CA ASN A 395 30.03 -4.97 -36.51
C ASN A 395 28.77 -4.14 -36.23
N THR A 396 28.82 -3.24 -35.25
CA THR A 396 27.69 -2.37 -34.90
C THR A 396 27.42 -1.32 -35.98
N LEU A 397 28.45 -0.83 -36.68
CA LEU A 397 28.30 0.06 -37.83
C LEU A 397 27.68 -0.66 -39.04
N PHE A 398 28.09 -1.90 -39.31
CA PHE A 398 27.47 -2.72 -40.34
C PHE A 398 25.98 -2.93 -40.05
N ALA A 399 25.64 -3.26 -38.80
CA ALA A 399 24.27 -3.41 -38.35
C ALA A 399 23.43 -2.12 -38.48
N LEU A 400 24.06 -0.95 -38.32
CA LEU A 400 23.40 0.36 -38.42
C LEU A 400 23.15 0.80 -39.88
N THR A 401 24.04 0.43 -40.81
CA THR A 401 24.06 1.00 -42.17
C THR A 401 23.66 0.01 -43.28
N SER A 402 23.58 -1.30 -42.98
CA SER A 402 23.31 -2.42 -43.90
C SER A 402 24.26 -2.59 -45.10
N ARG A 403 25.07 -1.58 -45.43
CA ARG A 403 25.87 -1.50 -46.67
C ARG A 403 27.37 -1.58 -46.43
N GLY A 404 27.80 -1.92 -45.21
CA GLY A 404 29.24 -1.95 -44.86
C GLY A 404 29.84 -0.54 -44.83
N GLY A 405 29.50 0.22 -43.79
CA GLY A 405 30.10 1.53 -43.56
C GLY A 405 31.58 1.45 -43.19
N ASN A 406 32.37 2.43 -43.63
CA ASN A 406 33.76 2.59 -43.19
C ASN A 406 33.79 3.30 -41.83
N LEU A 407 34.28 2.60 -40.80
CA LEU A 407 34.39 3.11 -39.43
C LEU A 407 35.17 4.42 -39.33
N GLN A 408 36.25 4.59 -40.10
CA GLN A 408 37.03 5.82 -40.09
C GLN A 408 36.23 6.98 -40.66
N ALA A 409 35.51 6.76 -41.78
CA ALA A 409 34.65 7.77 -42.38
C ALA A 409 33.51 8.18 -41.43
N PHE A 410 32.87 7.20 -40.76
CA PHE A 410 31.84 7.45 -39.76
C PHE A 410 32.37 8.28 -38.58
N ARG A 411 33.57 7.95 -38.08
CA ARG A 411 34.22 8.72 -37.01
C ARG A 411 34.53 10.15 -37.44
N THR A 412 34.95 10.38 -38.69
CA THR A 412 35.21 11.72 -39.22
C THR A 412 33.92 12.54 -39.35
N GLU A 413 32.82 11.92 -39.80
CA GLU A 413 31.53 12.60 -39.98
C GLU A 413 30.91 13.02 -38.65
N HIS A 414 30.85 12.10 -37.68
CA HIS A 414 30.13 12.32 -36.42
C HIS A 414 31.00 12.81 -35.26
N ARG A 415 32.33 12.72 -35.40
CA ARG A 415 33.38 13.36 -34.57
C ARG A 415 33.49 12.93 -33.11
N ASN A 416 32.39 12.70 -32.40
CA ASN A 416 32.37 12.46 -30.95
C ASN A 416 31.15 11.63 -30.50
N GLN A 417 31.09 11.35 -29.20
CA GLN A 417 29.99 10.61 -28.56
C GLN A 417 28.62 11.23 -28.82
N ARG A 418 28.51 12.57 -28.86
CA ARG A 418 27.26 13.26 -29.17
C ARG A 418 26.80 13.09 -30.60
N GLY A 419 27.74 13.03 -31.55
CA GLY A 419 27.43 12.69 -32.94
C GLY A 419 26.84 11.30 -33.05
N LEU A 420 27.49 10.29 -32.43
CA LEU A 420 26.96 8.93 -32.38
C LEU A 420 25.59 8.86 -31.70
N ALA A 421 25.44 9.50 -30.53
CA ALA A 421 24.19 9.52 -29.79
C ALA A 421 23.02 10.11 -30.63
N LYS A 422 23.28 11.15 -31.44
CA LYS A 422 22.29 11.70 -32.37
C LYS A 422 21.89 10.70 -33.46
N VAL A 423 22.84 9.96 -34.01
CA VAL A 423 22.55 8.90 -35.00
C VAL A 423 21.70 7.80 -34.38
N ILE A 424 22.07 7.31 -33.19
CA ILE A 424 21.30 6.28 -32.49
C ILE A 424 19.91 6.77 -32.07
N ALA A 425 19.78 8.05 -31.68
CA ALA A 425 18.51 8.64 -31.32
C ALA A 425 17.54 8.79 -32.51
N SER A 426 18.05 9.00 -33.73
CA SER A 426 17.24 9.24 -34.93
C SER A 426 17.13 8.06 -35.90
N THR A 427 17.95 7.01 -35.74
CA THR A 427 17.90 5.85 -36.64
C THR A 427 16.56 5.13 -36.53
N GLU A 428 16.09 4.63 -37.67
CA GLU A 428 14.83 3.87 -37.82
C GLU A 428 15.08 2.45 -38.34
N TYR A 429 16.34 2.04 -38.24
CA TYR A 429 16.84 0.76 -38.72
C TYR A 429 18.02 0.28 -37.87
N PHE A 430 18.03 -1.02 -37.55
CA PHE A 430 19.20 -1.71 -37.01
C PHE A 430 19.08 -3.23 -37.26
N SER A 431 20.16 -3.88 -37.69
CA SER A 431 20.27 -5.34 -37.86
C SER A 431 19.09 -5.98 -38.62
N GLY A 432 18.69 -5.40 -39.76
CA GLY A 432 17.60 -5.95 -40.58
C GLY A 432 16.19 -5.60 -40.11
N LYS A 433 16.03 -4.89 -38.99
CA LYS A 433 14.73 -4.49 -38.44
C LYS A 433 14.52 -2.99 -38.64
N SER A 434 13.35 -2.61 -39.14
CA SER A 434 12.92 -1.20 -39.17
C SER A 434 11.94 -0.92 -38.03
N PHE A 435 12.05 0.26 -37.44
CA PHE A 435 11.27 0.69 -36.28
C PHE A 435 11.15 2.21 -36.21
N LYS A 436 10.25 2.73 -35.37
CA LYS A 436 10.23 4.17 -35.05
C LYS A 436 11.45 4.52 -34.21
N SER A 437 12.19 5.56 -34.60
CA SER A 437 13.34 6.03 -33.83
C SER A 437 13.00 6.33 -32.37
N LEU A 438 13.98 6.20 -31.47
CA LEU A 438 13.82 6.52 -30.05
C LEU A 438 13.27 7.94 -29.85
N ALA A 439 13.77 8.93 -30.59
CA ALA A 439 13.26 10.29 -30.53
C ALA A 439 11.75 10.38 -30.83
N LYS A 440 11.27 9.66 -31.86
CA LYS A 440 9.85 9.60 -32.20
C LYS A 440 9.02 8.83 -31.18
N VAL A 441 9.55 7.73 -30.63
CA VAL A 441 8.86 6.92 -29.61
C VAL A 441 8.59 7.73 -28.34
N PHE A 442 9.56 8.51 -27.88
CA PHE A 442 9.43 9.36 -26.70
C PHE A 442 8.86 10.77 -27.00
N GLY A 443 8.63 11.11 -28.28
CA GLY A 443 8.07 12.41 -28.68
C GLY A 443 8.95 13.60 -28.28
N VAL A 444 10.27 13.44 -28.42
CA VAL A 444 11.29 14.44 -28.08
C VAL A 444 12.22 14.70 -29.26
N SER A 445 12.99 15.80 -29.21
CA SER A 445 13.96 16.09 -30.26
C SER A 445 15.12 15.07 -30.25
N VAL A 446 15.73 14.86 -31.42
CA VAL A 446 16.93 14.01 -31.55
C VAL A 446 18.06 14.47 -30.61
N GLY A 447 18.21 15.79 -30.43
CA GLY A 447 19.19 16.35 -29.51
C GLY A 447 18.92 15.99 -28.05
N ALA A 448 17.66 16.07 -27.59
CA ALA A 448 17.28 15.73 -26.23
C ALA A 448 17.47 14.23 -25.94
N MET A 449 17.05 13.37 -26.87
CA MET A 449 17.26 11.92 -26.75
C MET A 449 18.75 11.57 -26.74
N ALA A 450 19.57 12.20 -27.59
CA ALA A 450 21.02 11.98 -27.62
C ALA A 450 21.68 12.32 -26.27
N ILE A 451 21.29 13.43 -25.63
CA ILE A 451 21.75 13.77 -24.27
C ILE A 451 21.39 12.63 -23.30
N ARG A 452 20.14 12.17 -23.34
CA ARG A 452 19.67 11.14 -22.41
C ARG A 452 20.38 9.80 -22.59
N LEU A 453 20.69 9.42 -23.83
CA LEU A 453 21.47 8.20 -24.12
C LEU A 453 22.87 8.26 -23.52
N GLU A 454 23.54 9.42 -23.56
CA GLU A 454 24.83 9.62 -22.91
C GLU A 454 24.73 9.57 -21.38
N GLU A 455 23.74 10.24 -20.79
CA GLU A 455 23.51 10.22 -19.34
C GLU A 455 23.27 8.82 -18.78
N LEU A 456 22.65 7.95 -19.59
CA LEU A 456 22.36 6.56 -19.23
C LEU A 456 23.49 5.59 -19.64
N ASP A 457 24.58 6.09 -20.21
CA ASP A 457 25.73 5.31 -20.69
C ASP A 457 25.32 4.20 -21.68
N LEU A 458 24.38 4.52 -22.58
CA LEU A 458 23.85 3.56 -23.58
C LEU A 458 24.65 3.55 -24.88
N VAL A 459 25.53 4.54 -25.08
CA VAL A 459 26.32 4.69 -26.31
C VAL A 459 27.77 5.02 -25.98
N GLU A 460 28.71 4.36 -26.67
CA GLU A 460 30.15 4.56 -26.55
C GLU A 460 30.78 4.70 -27.95
N PHE A 461 31.56 5.77 -28.14
CA PHE A 461 32.08 6.18 -29.44
C PHE A 461 33.45 5.63 -29.81
#